data_AF-L0DJ23-F1
#
_entry.id   AF-L0DJ23-F1
#
_cell.length_a   1.000
_cell.length_b   1.000
_cell.length_c   1.000
_cell.angle_alpha   90.00
_cell.angle_beta   90.00
_cell.angle_gamma   90.00
#
_symmetry.space_group_name_H-M   'P 1'
#
loop_
_entity.id
_entity.type
_entity.pdbx_description
1 polymer ?
#
loop_
_entity_poly.entity_id
_entity_poly.type
_entity_poly.pdbx_seq_one_letter_code
_entity_poly.pdbx_strand_id
1 'polypeptide(L)'
;MGAFNTVRSEQTCGSCGQRTAFQIQYKYGELWQYEYQIGDSIAWSTKYKKADAGKPGRPQVVVEGIAENCPHCRAEGGEFEVWLANDKIVEVRPLTDPSKFIDNNYIVLDKH
;
A
#
# COMPACT_ATOMS: atom_id res chain seq x y z
N MET A 1 -8.87 -12.91 9.38
CA MET A 1 -7.70 -12.42 8.63
C MET A 1 -8.08 -12.35 7.16
N GLY A 2 -8.08 -11.18 6.55
CA GLY A 2 -8.37 -11.00 5.12
C GLY A 2 -7.08 -10.97 4.30
N ALA A 3 -7.15 -11.34 3.02
CA ALA A 3 -6.01 -11.24 2.11
C ALA A 3 -5.58 -9.77 1.91
N PHE A 4 -4.31 -9.57 1.55
CA PHE A 4 -3.68 -8.29 1.27
C PHE A 4 -2.61 -8.49 0.19
N ASN A 5 -2.07 -7.39 -0.33
CA ASN A 5 -0.89 -7.40 -1.19
C ASN A 5 0.23 -6.64 -0.48
N THR A 6 1.46 -6.79 -0.95
CA THR A 6 2.61 -6.04 -0.41
C THR A 6 3.28 -5.20 -1.48
N VAL A 7 3.85 -4.07 -1.08
CA VAL A 7 4.80 -3.31 -1.88
C VAL A 7 6.11 -3.18 -1.11
N ARG A 8 7.23 -3.40 -1.80
CA ARG A 8 8.57 -3.14 -1.24
C ARG A 8 8.98 -1.69 -1.50
N SER A 9 9.40 -1.00 -0.44
CA SER A 9 9.92 0.36 -0.53
C SER A 9 11.08 0.59 0.43
N GLU A 10 12.12 1.27 -0.05
CA GLU A 10 13.22 1.77 0.79
C GLU A 10 12.72 2.91 1.68
N GLN A 11 12.76 2.72 2.99
CA GLN A 11 12.32 3.71 3.98
C GLN A 11 13.33 3.78 5.13
N THR A 12 13.36 4.92 5.82
CA THR A 12 14.18 5.09 7.02
C THR A 12 13.39 4.62 8.23
N CYS A 13 13.91 3.66 8.99
CA CYS A 13 13.29 3.21 10.23
C CYS A 13 13.31 4.33 11.28
N GLY A 14 12.14 4.69 11.82
CA GLY A 14 12.01 5.71 12.87
C GLY A 14 12.69 5.34 14.19
N SER A 15 12.93 4.04 14.46
CA SER A 15 13.53 3.58 15.72
C SER A 15 15.07 3.49 15.69
N CYS A 16 15.66 2.97 14.60
CA CYS A 16 17.12 2.78 14.50
C CYS A 16 17.81 3.66 13.46
N GLY A 17 17.06 4.44 12.68
CA GLY A 17 17.60 5.34 11.66
C GLY A 17 18.19 4.65 10.43
N GLN A 18 18.19 3.31 10.36
CA GLN A 18 18.68 2.58 9.18
C GLN A 18 17.70 2.72 8.02
N ARG A 19 18.26 2.92 6.83
CA ARG A 19 17.52 2.85 5.57
C ARG A 19 17.47 1.40 5.10
N THR A 20 16.27 0.88 4.87
CA THR A 20 16.06 -0.52 4.53
C THR A 20 14.78 -0.71 3.73
N ALA A 21 14.66 -1.83 3.02
CA ALA A 21 13.46 -2.22 2.31
C ALA A 21 12.40 -2.74 3.30
N PHE A 22 11.31 -2.00 3.45
CA PHE A 22 10.14 -2.47 4.17
C PHE A 22 9.17 -3.17 3.22
N GLN A 23 8.56 -4.26 3.70
CA GLN A 23 7.36 -4.84 3.08
C GLN A 23 6.14 -4.16 3.69
N ILE A 24 5.39 -3.43 2.86
CA ILE A 24 4.21 -2.68 3.27
C ILE A 24 2.98 -3.39 2.76
N GLN A 25 2.15 -3.86 3.68
CA GLN A 25 0.88 -4.53 3.39
C GLN A 25 -0.19 -3.49 3.11
N TYR A 26 -0.93 -3.64 2.01
CA TYR A 26 -2.02 -2.75 1.62
C TYR A 26 -3.19 -3.53 1.01
N LYS A 27 -4.37 -2.89 0.93
CA LYS A 27 -5.59 -3.51 0.39
C LYS A 27 -6.20 -2.68 -0.73
N TYR A 28 -5.77 -2.95 -1.96
CA TYR A 28 -6.34 -2.40 -3.19
C TYR A 28 -5.96 -3.29 -4.39
N GLY A 29 -6.86 -3.45 -5.37
CA GLY A 29 -6.73 -4.43 -6.44
C GLY A 29 -7.21 -5.83 -6.04
N GLU A 30 -6.83 -6.86 -6.79
CA GLU A 30 -7.09 -8.25 -6.45
C GLU A 30 -6.25 -8.65 -5.23
N LEU A 31 -6.91 -9.03 -4.13
CA LEU A 31 -6.25 -9.40 -2.87
C LEU A 31 -5.81 -10.87 -2.89
N TRP A 32 -4.57 -11.12 -3.31
CA TRP A 32 -4.05 -12.49 -3.51
C TRP A 32 -2.61 -12.70 -3.04
N GLN A 33 -2.12 -11.88 -2.10
CA GLN A 33 -0.75 -11.93 -1.60
C GLN A 33 0.28 -11.66 -2.70
N TYR A 34 -0.07 -10.80 -3.66
CA TYR A 34 0.89 -10.34 -4.65
C TYR A 34 1.96 -9.47 -3.98
N GLU A 35 3.20 -9.58 -4.46
CA GLU A 35 4.33 -8.75 -4.05
C GLU A 35 4.71 -7.82 -5.20
N TYR A 36 4.64 -6.51 -4.94
CA TYR A 36 4.91 -5.46 -5.91
C TYR A 36 6.12 -4.62 -5.52
N GLN A 37 6.62 -3.86 -6.50
CA GLN A 37 7.58 -2.78 -6.34
C GLN A 37 6.97 -1.46 -6.83
N ILE A 38 7.57 -0.34 -6.42
CA ILE A 38 7.23 0.96 -7.01
C ILE A 38 7.52 0.89 -8.51
N GLY A 39 6.51 1.25 -9.31
CA GLY A 39 6.52 1.15 -10.75
C GLY A 39 5.70 -0.01 -11.31
N ASP A 40 5.25 -0.96 -10.49
CA ASP A 40 4.42 -2.07 -10.96
C ASP A 40 2.94 -1.67 -11.13
N SER A 41 2.27 -2.32 -12.06
CA SER A 41 0.81 -2.28 -12.20
C SER A 41 0.16 -3.37 -11.35
N ILE A 42 -0.88 -3.01 -10.61
CA ILE A 42 -1.61 -3.96 -9.77
C ILE A 42 -2.55 -4.82 -10.61
N ALA A 43 -2.76 -6.06 -10.17
CA ALA A 43 -3.70 -6.98 -10.79
C ALA A 43 -5.14 -6.72 -10.34
N TRP A 44 -6.08 -7.08 -11.21
CA TRP A 44 -7.52 -7.11 -10.95
C TRP A 44 -8.07 -8.47 -11.36
N SER A 45 -8.97 -9.02 -10.56
CA SER A 45 -9.47 -10.37 -10.80
C SER A 45 -10.36 -10.41 -12.03
N THR A 46 -10.07 -11.31 -12.97
CA THR A 46 -10.95 -11.59 -14.11
C THR A 46 -12.02 -12.63 -13.77
N LYS A 47 -11.80 -13.42 -12.71
CA LYS A 47 -12.63 -14.58 -12.35
C LYS A 47 -13.42 -14.38 -11.06
N TYR A 48 -12.80 -13.79 -10.04
CA TYR A 48 -13.37 -13.69 -8.70
C TYR A 48 -13.49 -12.23 -8.28
N LYS A 49 -14.46 -11.49 -8.82
CA LYS A 49 -14.66 -10.05 -8.52
C LYS A 49 -14.76 -9.69 -7.04
N LYS A 50 -15.20 -10.62 -6.19
CA LYS A 50 -15.24 -10.45 -4.72
C LYS A 50 -13.85 -10.39 -4.07
N ALA A 51 -12.80 -10.77 -4.79
CA ALA A 51 -11.42 -10.65 -4.35
C ALA A 51 -10.84 -9.24 -4.61
N ASP A 52 -11.53 -8.41 -5.40
CA ASP A 52 -11.09 -7.06 -5.70
C ASP A 52 -11.48 -6.08 -4.57
N ALA A 53 -10.51 -5.30 -4.10
CA ALA A 53 -10.74 -4.13 -3.28
C ALA A 53 -10.59 -2.86 -4.13
N GLY A 54 -11.66 -2.07 -4.23
CA GLY A 54 -11.70 -0.86 -5.06
C GLY A 54 -12.21 -1.11 -6.48
N LYS A 55 -11.80 -0.28 -7.43
CA LYS A 55 -12.19 -0.37 -8.85
C LYS A 55 -11.00 -0.05 -9.76
N PRO A 56 -10.82 -0.75 -10.89
CA PRO A 56 -9.76 -0.46 -11.84
C PRO A 56 -9.91 0.91 -12.51
N GLY A 57 -8.79 1.42 -13.04
CA GLY A 57 -8.75 2.59 -13.90
C GLY A 57 -8.97 3.92 -13.19
N ARG A 58 -8.77 3.98 -11.88
CA ARG A 58 -8.87 5.26 -11.14
C ARG A 58 -7.64 6.13 -11.44
N PRO A 59 -7.81 7.43 -11.76
CA PRO A 59 -6.69 8.30 -12.11
C PRO A 59 -5.66 8.41 -10.98
N GLN A 60 -6.12 8.49 -9.75
CA GLN A 60 -5.28 8.59 -8.57
C GLN A 60 -5.98 8.00 -7.34
N VAL A 61 -5.24 7.17 -6.60
CA VAL A 61 -5.72 6.49 -5.40
C VAL A 61 -4.62 6.55 -4.35
N VAL A 62 -5.00 6.80 -3.10
CA VAL A 62 -4.11 6.68 -1.95
C VAL A 62 -4.65 5.58 -1.06
N VAL A 63 -3.80 4.63 -0.69
CA VAL A 63 -4.17 3.46 0.09
C VAL A 63 -3.37 3.45 1.38
N GLU A 64 -4.02 3.10 2.47
CA GLU A 64 -3.36 2.85 3.74
C GLU A 64 -2.48 1.59 3.63
N GLY A 65 -1.24 1.71 4.07
CA GLY A 65 -0.27 0.65 4.13
C GLY A 65 0.31 0.50 5.53
N ILE A 66 0.54 -0.73 5.97
CA ILE A 66 1.19 -1.03 7.24
C ILE A 66 2.45 -1.83 6.96
N ALA A 67 3.60 -1.33 7.42
CA ALA A 67 4.86 -2.03 7.24
C ALA A 67 5.04 -3.15 8.27
N GLU A 68 5.70 -4.21 7.85
CA GLU A 68 6.23 -5.21 8.77
C GLU A 68 7.36 -4.65 9.64
N ASN A 69 7.75 -5.42 10.66
CA ASN A 69 8.81 -5.03 11.58
C ASN A 69 10.12 -4.73 10.83
N CYS A 70 10.87 -3.75 11.33
CA CYS A 70 12.16 -3.40 10.78
C CYS A 70 13.09 -4.64 10.74
N PRO A 71 13.67 -4.99 9.58
CA PRO A 71 14.54 -6.17 9.46
C PRO A 71 15.82 -6.06 10.30
N HIS A 72 16.26 -4.84 10.63
CA HIS A 72 17.49 -4.58 11.39
C HIS A 72 17.28 -4.58 12.90
N CYS A 73 16.34 -3.75 13.41
CA CYS A 73 16.15 -3.58 14.85
C CYS A 73 14.91 -4.28 15.41
N ARG A 74 14.11 -4.93 14.56
CA ARG A 74 12.85 -5.63 14.92
C ARG A 74 11.77 -4.76 15.56
N ALA A 75 11.96 -3.44 15.63
CA ALA A 75 10.92 -2.51 16.01
C ALA A 75 9.73 -2.61 15.05
N GLU A 76 8.54 -2.28 15.55
CA GLU A 76 7.32 -2.24 14.75
C GLU A 76 7.51 -1.31 13.53
N GLY A 77 6.92 -1.72 12.41
CA GLY A 77 6.89 -0.89 11.21
C GLY A 77 6.04 0.36 11.40
N GLY A 78 6.14 1.29 10.46
CA GLY A 78 5.27 2.45 10.40
C GLY A 78 4.01 2.21 9.58
N GLU A 79 3.10 3.17 9.66
CA GLU A 79 2.00 3.33 8.69
C GLU A 79 2.47 4.19 7.51
N PHE A 80 1.95 3.89 6.33
CA PHE A 80 2.35 4.48 5.06
C PHE A 80 1.13 4.79 4.19
N GLU A 81 1.30 5.75 3.30
CA GLU A 81 0.43 6.00 2.16
C GLU A 81 1.06 5.32 0.93
N VAL A 82 0.34 4.38 0.31
CA VAL A 82 0.68 3.81 -1.01
C VAL A 82 -0.10 4.55 -2.07
N TRP A 83 0.62 5.27 -2.93
CA TRP A 83 0.04 6.09 -3.99
C TRP A 83 0.01 5.31 -5.29
N LEU A 84 -1.16 5.28 -5.93
CA LEU A 84 -1.37 4.68 -7.23
C LEU A 84 -1.87 5.71 -8.23
N ALA A 85 -1.39 5.61 -9.47
CA ALA A 85 -1.89 6.37 -10.61
C ALA A 85 -2.19 5.43 -11.76
N ASN A 86 -3.45 5.40 -12.21
CA ASN A 86 -3.92 4.48 -13.26
C ASN A 86 -3.50 3.02 -12.98
N ASP A 87 -3.82 2.53 -11.78
CA ASP A 87 -3.48 1.18 -11.29
C ASP A 87 -1.97 0.87 -11.19
N LYS A 88 -1.11 1.87 -11.34
CA LYS A 88 0.34 1.73 -11.16
C LYS A 88 0.75 2.27 -9.80
N ILE A 89 1.52 1.51 -9.02
CA ILE A 89 2.13 2.03 -7.78
C ILE A 89 3.21 3.04 -8.17
N VAL A 90 3.03 4.29 -7.74
CA VAL A 90 3.95 5.38 -8.11
C VAL A 90 4.81 5.85 -6.94
N GLU A 91 4.33 5.69 -5.71
CA GLU A 91 5.05 6.19 -4.54
C GLU A 91 4.57 5.52 -3.25
N VAL A 92 5.44 5.52 -2.25
CA VAL A 92 5.13 5.15 -0.87
C VAL A 92 5.69 6.23 0.05
N ARG A 93 4.85 6.75 0.95
CA ARG A 93 5.22 7.81 1.90
C ARG A 93 4.83 7.44 3.32
N PRO A 94 5.57 7.86 4.36
CA PRO A 94 5.10 7.74 5.74
C PRO A 94 3.73 8.42 5.91
N LEU A 95 2.81 7.78 6.62
CA LEU A 95 1.50 8.35 6.92
C LEU A 95 1.65 9.43 8.00
N THR A 96 1.21 10.65 7.69
CA THR A 96 1.28 11.79 8.61
C THR A 96 -0.05 12.10 9.30
N ASP A 97 -1.16 11.60 8.75
CA ASP A 97 -2.52 11.85 9.23
C ASP A 97 -3.36 10.58 9.10
N PRO A 98 -3.41 9.73 10.14
CA PRO A 98 -4.20 8.50 10.15
C PRO A 98 -5.70 8.73 10.03
N SER A 99 -6.19 9.94 10.32
CA SER A 99 -7.63 10.22 10.28
C SER A 99 -8.23 10.08 8.88
N LYS A 100 -7.39 10.16 7.84
CA LYS A 100 -7.73 9.94 6.43
C LYS A 100 -8.37 8.57 6.15
N PHE A 101 -8.05 7.55 6.95
CA PHE A 101 -8.42 6.15 6.65
C PHE A 101 -9.39 5.53 7.66
N ILE A 102 -9.98 6.31 8.57
CA ILE A 102 -10.90 5.82 9.61
C ILE A 102 -12.08 5.04 9.02
N ASP A 103 -12.68 5.54 7.94
CA ASP A 103 -13.87 4.96 7.34
C ASP A 103 -13.55 3.94 6.24
N ASN A 104 -12.38 4.05 5.61
CA ASN A 104 -11.95 3.21 4.49
C ASN A 104 -10.43 3.19 4.37
N ASN A 105 -9.88 2.05 3.97
CA ASN A 105 -8.43 1.87 3.80
C ASN A 105 -7.88 2.50 2.49
N TYR A 106 -8.71 3.18 1.70
CA TYR A 106 -8.27 3.89 0.50
C TYR A 106 -9.16 5.09 0.18
N ILE A 107 -8.57 6.06 -0.52
CA ILE A 107 -9.22 7.28 -0.99
C ILE A 107 -9.00 7.39 -2.49
N VAL A 108 -10.07 7.66 -3.24
CA VAL A 108 -9.98 8.01 -4.66
C VAL A 108 -9.89 9.52 -4.77
N LEU A 109 -8.82 10.02 -5.40
CA LEU A 109 -8.64 11.43 -5.68
C LEU A 109 -9.13 11.68 -7.11
N ASP A 110 -10.40 12.02 -7.27
CA ASP A 110 -10.93 12.41 -8.57
C ASP A 110 -10.38 13.80 -8.94
N LYS A 111 -9.83 13.94 -10.15
CA LYS A 111 -9.57 15.27 -10.72
C LYS A 111 -10.92 15.84 -11.18
N HIS A 112 -11.33 16.94 -10.56
CA HIS A 112 -12.42 17.79 -11.04
C HIS A 112 -12.17 18.28 -12.47
#